data_AF-A0A9E4PME6-F1
#
_entry.id   AF-A0A9E4PME6-F1
#
_cell.length_a   1.000
_cell.length_b   1.000
_cell.length_c   1.000
_cell.angle_alpha   90.00
_cell.angle_beta   90.00
_cell.angle_gamma   90.00
#
_symmetry.space_group_name_H-M   'P 1'
#
loop_
_entity.id
_entity.type
_entity.pdbx_description
1 polymer ?
#
loop_
_entity_poly.entity_id
_entity_poly.type
_entity_poly.pdbx_seq_one_letter_code
_entity_poly.pdbx_strand_id
1 'polypeptide(L)'
;MIRALLPKLPIALVGGLAVAGLALGAIGAALLGNEPFIRVPEVHLAPQEVFTIGGFTVTNTLLSAWLTTVVVLLIFGLGSRKAALVPGRMQGAIE
;
A
#
# COMPACT_ATOMS: atom_id res chain seq x y z
N MET A 1 -8.17 -52.60 -15.90
CA MET A 1 -7.59 -51.66 -14.91
C MET A 1 -8.38 -50.36 -14.74
N ILE A 2 -8.95 -49.76 -15.79
CA ILE A 2 -9.66 -48.45 -15.73
C ILE A 2 -10.85 -48.43 -14.73
N ARG A 3 -11.63 -49.51 -14.63
CA ARG A 3 -12.82 -49.60 -13.76
C ARG A 3 -12.51 -49.57 -12.24
N ALA A 4 -11.27 -49.87 -11.85
CA ALA A 4 -10.84 -49.88 -10.44
C ALA A 4 -10.26 -48.53 -9.96
N LEU A 5 -9.83 -47.66 -10.90
CA LEU A 5 -9.33 -46.31 -10.58
C LEU A 5 -10.45 -45.26 -10.54
N LEU A 6 -11.52 -45.45 -11.31
CA LEU A 6 -12.63 -44.49 -11.42
C LEU A 6 -13.25 -44.06 -10.07
N PRO A 7 -13.48 -44.93 -9.07
CA PRO A 7 -14.04 -44.49 -7.78
C PRO A 7 -13.03 -43.77 -6.86
N LYS A 8 -11.72 -43.91 -7.11
CA LYS A 8 -10.65 -43.27 -6.32
C LYS A 8 -10.20 -41.93 -6.91
N LEU A 9 -10.52 -41.69 -8.18
CA LEU A 9 -10.21 -40.46 -8.91
C LEU A 9 -10.68 -39.17 -8.19
N PRO A 10 -11.92 -39.06 -7.68
CA PRO A 10 -12.35 -37.83 -7.00
C PRO A 10 -11.57 -37.58 -5.71
N ILE A 11 -11.26 -38.63 -4.95
CA ILE A 11 -10.50 -38.52 -3.70
C ILE A 11 -9.06 -38.09 -4.00
N ALA A 12 -8.42 -38.69 -5.01
CA ALA A 12 -7.08 -38.32 -5.44
C ALA A 12 -7.03 -36.87 -5.97
N LEU A 13 -8.05 -36.45 -6.71
CA LEU A 13 -8.16 -35.08 -7.20
C LEU A 13 -8.33 -34.08 -6.05
N VAL A 14 -9.25 -34.32 -5.11
CA VAL A 14 -9.47 -33.45 -3.95
C VAL A 14 -8.22 -33.37 -3.07
N GLY A 15 -7.57 -34.52 -2.82
CA GLY A 15 -6.31 -34.55 -2.07
C GLY A 15 -5.21 -33.77 -2.78
N GLY A 16 -5.06 -33.95 -4.09
CA GLY A 16 -4.11 -33.19 -4.89
C GLY A 16 -4.36 -31.69 -4.88
N LEU A 17 -5.62 -31.27 -5.02
CA LEU A 17 -6.01 -29.86 -4.97
C LEU A 17 -5.81 -29.25 -3.57
N ALA A 18 -6.05 -30.02 -2.50
CA ALA A 18 -5.81 -29.57 -1.14
C ALA A 18 -4.31 -29.36 -0.87
N VAL A 19 -3.45 -30.29 -1.31
CA VAL A 19 -1.99 -30.16 -1.19
C VAL A 19 -1.48 -28.99 -2.03
N ALA A 20 -1.95 -28.86 -3.26
CA ALA A 20 -1.58 -27.74 -4.14
C ALA A 20 -2.03 -26.39 -3.56
N GLY A 21 -3.24 -26.31 -3.03
CA GLY A 21 -3.76 -25.10 -2.38
C GLY A 21 -3.01 -24.74 -1.09
N LEU A 22 -2.60 -25.74 -0.30
CA LEU A 22 -1.75 -25.51 0.87
C LEU A 22 -0.35 -25.07 0.48
N ALA A 23 0.27 -25.68 -0.53
CA ALA A 23 1.64 -25.36 -0.95
C ALA A 23 1.76 -24.03 -1.71
N LEU A 24 0.79 -23.70 -2.56
CA LEU A 24 0.82 -22.54 -3.47
C LEU A 24 -0.07 -21.38 -3.00
N GLY A 25 -1.01 -21.64 -2.09
CA GLY A 25 -1.90 -20.63 -1.54
C GLY A 25 -1.24 -19.78 -0.46
N ALA A 26 -2.02 -18.82 0.07
CA ALA A 26 -1.55 -17.84 1.05
C ALA A 26 -0.93 -18.48 2.32
N ILE A 27 -1.45 -19.63 2.75
CA ILE A 27 -0.99 -20.33 3.95
C ILE A 27 0.41 -20.91 3.75
N GLY A 28 0.67 -21.66 2.67
CA GLY A 28 1.99 -22.23 2.39
C GLY A 28 3.02 -21.17 2.08
N ALA A 29 2.65 -20.15 1.32
CA ALA A 29 3.49 -18.99 1.05
C ALA A 29 3.96 -18.32 2.35
N ALA A 30 3.06 -18.10 3.31
CA ALA A 30 3.39 -17.53 4.62
C ALA A 30 4.32 -18.43 5.46
N LEU A 31 4.16 -19.76 5.40
CA LEU A 31 5.02 -20.70 6.14
C LEU A 31 6.39 -20.90 5.48
N LEU A 32 6.47 -20.81 4.16
CA LEU A 32 7.68 -21.07 3.36
C LEU A 32 8.46 -19.79 3.00
N GLY A 33 7.93 -18.61 3.33
CA GLY A 33 8.56 -17.31 3.04
C GLY A 33 8.57 -16.93 1.55
N ASN A 34 7.61 -17.43 0.78
CA ASN A 34 7.47 -17.13 -0.65
C ASN A 34 6.29 -16.17 -0.89
N GLU A 35 6.27 -15.53 -2.06
CA GLU A 35 5.13 -14.69 -2.47
C GLU A 35 3.91 -15.58 -2.81
N PRO A 36 2.73 -15.29 -2.22
CA PRO A 36 1.52 -16.05 -2.49
C PRO A 36 1.01 -15.83 -3.91
N PHE A 37 0.59 -16.91 -4.57
CA PHE A 37 0.00 -16.84 -5.91
C PHE A 37 -1.33 -16.06 -5.95
N ILE A 38 -2.03 -16.01 -4.81
CA ILE A 38 -3.27 -15.25 -4.63
C ILE A 38 -2.94 -13.97 -3.87
N ARG A 39 -3.38 -12.81 -4.39
CA ARG A 39 -3.20 -11.51 -3.72
C ARG A 39 -3.82 -11.56 -2.33
N VAL A 40 -3.00 -11.33 -1.32
CA VAL A 40 -3.46 -11.15 0.05
C VAL A 40 -4.17 -9.80 0.14
N PRO A 41 -5.36 -9.72 0.77
CA PRO A 41 -5.99 -8.43 1.02
C PRO A 41 -5.08 -7.55 1.87
N GLU A 42 -4.74 -6.38 1.36
CA GLU A 42 -3.96 -5.39 2.12
C GLU A 42 -4.81 -4.80 3.24
N VAL A 43 -4.23 -4.69 4.43
CA VAL A 43 -4.88 -4.07 5.58
C VAL A 43 -4.82 -2.56 5.41
N HIS A 44 -5.91 -1.96 4.93
CA HIS A 44 -6.08 -0.51 4.91
C HIS A 44 -6.52 -0.02 6.28
N LEU A 45 -5.57 0.49 7.08
CA LEU A 45 -5.89 1.17 8.33
C LEU A 45 -6.39 2.58 8.04
N ALA A 46 -7.50 2.96 8.68
CA ALA A 46 -7.97 4.32 8.64
C ALA A 46 -6.96 5.27 9.32
N PRO A 47 -6.82 6.51 8.84
CA PRO A 47 -6.00 7.52 9.51
C PRO A 47 -6.42 7.71 10.97
N GLN A 48 -5.44 7.83 11.86
CA GLN A 48 -5.72 8.02 13.28
C GLN A 48 -6.26 9.43 13.53
N GLU A 49 -7.34 9.49 14.30
CA GLU A 49 -7.93 10.72 14.79
C GLU A 49 -6.99 11.39 15.82
N VAL A 50 -6.81 12.69 15.70
CA VAL A 50 -6.01 13.50 16.64
C VAL A 50 -6.93 14.34 17.53
N PHE A 51 -7.88 15.06 16.92
CA PHE A 51 -8.90 15.83 17.63
C PHE A 51 -10.11 16.11 16.74
N THR A 52 -11.21 16.57 17.35
CA THR A 52 -12.43 16.98 16.64
C THR A 52 -12.78 18.43 16.94
N ILE A 53 -13.24 19.18 15.94
CA ILE A 53 -13.70 20.57 16.08
C ILE A 53 -14.98 20.74 15.28
N GLY A 54 -16.09 21.13 15.92
CA GLY A 54 -17.34 21.45 15.23
C GLY A 54 -17.93 20.29 14.40
N GLY A 55 -17.66 19.04 14.78
CA GLY A 55 -18.09 17.86 14.02
C GLY A 55 -17.14 17.41 12.92
N PHE A 56 -15.98 18.08 12.77
CA PHE A 56 -14.93 17.70 11.84
C PHE A 56 -13.78 17.00 12.55
N THR A 57 -13.43 15.79 12.11
CA THR A 57 -12.31 15.00 12.66
C THR A 57 -11.02 15.32 11.93
N VAL A 58 -10.03 15.79 12.68
CA VAL A 58 -8.68 16.04 12.19
C VAL A 58 -7.82 14.82 12.45
N THR A 59 -7.20 14.29 11.39
CA THR A 59 -6.37 13.07 11.44
C THR A 59 -4.89 13.38 11.24
N ASN A 60 -4.02 12.42 11.58
CA ASN A 60 -2.58 12.55 11.39
C ASN A 60 -2.18 12.79 9.92
N THR A 61 -2.89 12.17 8.98
CA THR A 61 -2.70 12.35 7.54
C THR A 61 -3.09 13.78 7.13
N LEU A 62 -4.18 14.31 7.69
CA LEU A 62 -4.62 15.68 7.40
C LEU A 62 -3.62 16.73 7.92
N LEU A 63 -3.12 16.54 9.15
CA LEU A 63 -2.08 17.42 9.71
C LEU A 63 -0.80 17.39 8.89
N SER A 64 -0.35 16.20 8.48
CA SER A 64 0.82 16.02 7.62
C SER A 64 0.64 16.70 6.26
N ALA A 65 -0.56 16.61 5.68
CA ALA A 65 -0.90 17.27 4.42
C ALA A 65 -0.81 18.79 4.55
N TRP A 66 -1.44 19.38 5.57
CA TRP A 66 -1.38 20.82 5.81
C TRP A 66 0.04 21.32 6.09
N LEU A 67 0.81 20.60 6.91
CA LEU A 67 2.21 20.93 7.16
C LEU A 67 3.01 20.94 5.85
N THR A 68 2.85 19.89 5.04
CA THR A 68 3.53 19.78 3.75
C THR A 68 3.15 20.94 2.83
N THR A 69 1.86 21.26 2.71
CA THR A 69 1.38 22.40 1.94
C THR A 69 2.00 23.71 2.42
N VAL A 70 2.01 23.97 3.72
CA VAL A 70 2.61 25.18 4.30
C VAL A 70 4.11 25.24 3.96
N VAL A 71 4.84 24.16 4.14
CA VAL A 71 6.28 24.09 3.85
C VAL A 71 6.55 24.36 2.38
N VAL A 72 5.81 23.73 1.47
CA VAL A 72 5.95 23.95 0.02
C VAL A 72 5.64 25.40 -0.32
N LEU A 73 4.52 25.95 0.16
CA LEU A 73 4.16 27.35 -0.06
C LEU A 73 5.21 28.32 0.49
N LEU A 74 5.83 28.00 1.63
CA LEU A 74 6.92 28.81 2.18
C LEU A 74 8.19 28.71 1.33
N ILE A 75 8.60 27.51 0.92
CA ILE A 75 9.81 27.31 0.11
C ILE A 75 9.69 28.08 -1.21
N PHE A 76 8.63 27.82 -1.97
CA PHE A 76 8.41 28.47 -3.26
C PHE A 76 8.08 29.95 -3.10
N GLY A 77 7.20 30.26 -2.14
CA GLY A 77 6.74 31.61 -1.88
C GLY A 77 7.78 32.50 -1.21
N LEU A 78 8.86 31.99 -0.61
CA LEU A 78 10.03 32.76 -0.15
C LEU A 78 11.12 32.81 -1.21
N GLY A 79 11.40 31.68 -1.87
CA GLY A 79 12.46 31.59 -2.87
C GLY A 79 12.18 32.43 -4.12
N SER A 80 10.91 32.71 -4.44
CA SER A 80 10.51 33.56 -5.57
C SER A 80 10.25 35.03 -5.21
N ARG A 81 10.28 35.45 -3.93
CA ARG A 81 9.90 36.84 -3.54
C ARG A 81 10.77 37.93 -4.14
N LYS A 82 12.01 37.58 -4.50
CA LYS A 82 13.00 38.50 -5.07
C LYS A 82 13.47 38.00 -6.43
N ALA A 83 12.55 37.48 -7.24
CA ALA A 83 12.86 37.02 -8.58
C ALA A 83 13.56 38.14 -9.36
N ALA A 84 14.73 37.82 -9.90
CA ALA A 84 15.55 38.73 -10.69
C ALA A 84 15.66 38.21 -12.12
N LEU A 85 16.06 39.09 -13.03
CA LEU A 85 16.24 38.74 -14.45
C LEU A 85 17.38 37.73 -14.66
N VAL A 86 18.39 37.75 -13.80
CA VAL A 86 19.41 36.69 -13.71
C VAL A 86 19.13 35.86 -12.46
N PRO A 87 18.85 34.55 -12.58
CA PRO A 87 18.43 33.72 -11.46
C PRO A 87 19.54 33.58 -10.42
N GLY A 88 19.23 33.96 -9.18
CA GLY A 88 20.10 33.73 -8.03
C GLY A 88 20.06 32.27 -7.55
N ARG A 89 20.89 31.92 -6.55
CA ARG A 89 21.04 30.53 -6.07
C ARG A 89 19.72 29.86 -5.64
N MET A 90 18.88 30.58 -4.89
CA MET A 90 17.59 30.05 -4.41
C MET A 90 16.55 30.00 -5.52
N GLN A 91 16.51 31.01 -6.41
CA GLN A 91 15.62 31.03 -7.57
C GLN A 91 15.94 29.86 -8.52
N GLY A 92 17.20 29.65 -8.88
CA GLY A 92 17.62 28.54 -9.74
C GLY A 92 17.55 27.14 -9.10
N ALA A 93 17.22 27.05 -7.81
CA ALA A 93 16.95 25.76 -7.16
C ALA A 93 15.45 25.39 -7.17
N ILE A 94 14.56 26.38 -7.38
CA ILE A 94 13.11 26.20 -7.30
C ILE A 94 12.40 26.41 -8.66
N GLU A 95 13.00 27.15 -9.59
CA GLU A 95 12.56 27.35 -10.99
C GLU A 95 13.23 26.33 -11.92
#